data_AF-A0A0F7GXT4-F1
#
_entry.id   AF-A0A0F7GXT4-F1
#
_cell.length_a   1.000
_cell.length_b   1.000
_cell.length_c   1.000
_cell.angle_alpha   90.00
_cell.angle_beta   90.00
_cell.angle_gamma   90.00
#
_symmetry.space_group_name_H-M   'P 1'
#
loop_
_entity.id
_entity.type
_entity.pdbx_description
1 polymer ?
#
loop_
_entity_poly.entity_id
_entity_poly.type
_entity_poly.pdbx_seq_one_letter_code
_entity_poly.pdbx_strand_id
1 'polypeptide(L)'
;MGSLQLYSSHNLASLSSNLNPKFTYSNTKTYKTFKFPNRKHQCRVKIRAIGTVPEKQAEAAEPEEEPQGPPSVDFAFIASVLLPDGTPDMHLRKGVGGQNLRNFMMESNIELYGPYARPLLNCSGGGTCGTCMVEVIEGKELLSRRTDKEKDKLKRKPKNWRLACQTTVGNPESRGLIVIQQLPEWKAHEWAIEKNPDSDEL
;
A
#
# COMPACT_ATOMS: atom_id res chain seq x y z
N MET A 1 -60.89 -4.21 -40.82
CA MET A 1 -59.79 -3.32 -41.27
C MET A 1 -59.62 -2.22 -40.23
N GLY A 2 -58.94 -2.55 -39.12
CA GLY A 2 -58.81 -1.68 -37.95
C GLY A 2 -57.41 -1.10 -37.85
N SER A 3 -57.33 0.23 -37.74
CA SER A 3 -56.13 1.01 -37.49
C SER A 3 -55.73 0.93 -36.01
N LEU A 4 -54.47 0.59 -35.73
CA LEU A 4 -53.77 1.02 -34.52
C LEU A 4 -52.35 1.45 -34.89
N GLN A 5 -52.16 2.76 -34.88
CA GLN A 5 -50.88 3.45 -34.99
C GLN A 5 -50.09 3.23 -33.69
N LEU A 6 -48.83 2.82 -33.80
CA LEU A 6 -47.87 2.90 -32.70
C LEU A 6 -46.90 4.05 -33.00
N TYR A 7 -47.17 5.20 -32.39
CA TYR A 7 -46.20 6.27 -32.18
C TYR A 7 -45.32 5.90 -30.99
N SER A 8 -44.02 5.80 -31.19
CA SER A 8 -43.05 5.98 -30.11
C SER A 8 -41.77 6.61 -30.66
N SER A 9 -41.71 7.92 -30.57
CA SER A 9 -40.55 8.74 -30.87
C SER A 9 -39.84 9.06 -29.55
N HIS A 10 -38.73 8.39 -29.29
CA HIS A 10 -37.71 8.89 -28.37
C HIS A 10 -36.38 8.97 -29.12
N ASN A 11 -35.95 10.21 -29.28
CA ASN A 11 -34.75 10.65 -29.96
C ASN A 11 -33.50 10.13 -29.25
N LEU A 12 -32.74 9.27 -29.91
CA LEU A 12 -31.34 9.01 -29.53
C LEU A 12 -30.45 10.00 -30.28
N ALA A 13 -30.05 11.07 -29.58
CA ALA A 13 -29.02 11.98 -30.04
C ALA A 13 -27.69 11.21 -30.10
N SER A 14 -27.26 10.89 -31.31
CA SER A 14 -25.93 10.32 -31.59
C SER A 14 -24.92 11.46 -31.61
N LEU A 15 -24.07 11.53 -30.58
CA LEU A 15 -22.87 12.38 -30.62
C LEU A 15 -21.72 11.54 -31.17
N SER A 16 -21.48 11.68 -32.48
CA SER A 16 -20.28 11.19 -33.14
C SER A 16 -19.13 12.15 -32.88
N SER A 17 -18.24 11.83 -31.94
CA SER A 17 -16.93 12.49 -31.81
C SER A 17 -15.87 11.67 -32.53
N ASN A 18 -15.58 12.05 -33.77
CA ASN A 18 -14.37 11.62 -34.46
C ASN A 18 -13.18 12.38 -33.87
N LEU A 19 -12.47 11.77 -32.92
CA LEU A 19 -11.13 12.20 -32.51
C LEU A 19 -10.22 10.97 -32.57
N ASN A 20 -9.39 10.93 -33.62
CA ASN A 20 -8.27 10.00 -33.74
C ASN A 20 -7.00 10.69 -33.19
N PRO A 21 -6.52 10.41 -31.97
CA PRO A 21 -5.16 10.76 -31.61
C PRO A 21 -4.22 9.66 -32.11
N LYS A 22 -3.50 9.93 -33.20
CA LYS A 22 -2.32 9.16 -33.58
C LYS A 22 -1.21 9.45 -32.57
N PHE A 23 -1.05 8.60 -31.55
CA PHE A 23 0.08 8.69 -30.64
C PHE A 23 1.14 7.65 -31.02
N THR A 24 2.18 8.11 -31.70
CA THR A 24 3.40 7.33 -31.98
C THR A 24 4.14 7.07 -30.68
N TYR A 25 4.10 5.81 -30.23
CA TYR A 25 4.84 5.34 -29.06
C TYR A 25 6.34 5.29 -29.37
N SER A 26 7.08 6.28 -28.87
CA SER A 26 8.55 6.28 -28.85
C SER A 26 8.98 5.92 -27.43
N ASN A 27 9.37 4.66 -27.22
CA ASN A 27 9.78 4.14 -25.91
C ASN A 27 11.20 4.61 -25.59
N THR A 28 11.34 5.64 -24.77
CA THR A 28 12.61 5.96 -24.12
C THR A 28 12.50 5.57 -22.65
N LYS A 29 13.17 4.47 -22.29
CA LYS A 29 13.24 3.96 -20.92
C LYS A 29 14.08 4.92 -20.07
N THR A 30 13.44 5.83 -19.35
CA THR A 30 14.11 6.63 -18.31
C THR A 30 13.91 5.98 -16.95
N TYR A 31 14.99 5.42 -16.40
CA TYR A 31 15.05 4.92 -15.03
C TYR A 31 15.21 6.13 -14.08
N LYS A 32 14.32 6.29 -13.09
CA LYS A 32 14.43 7.35 -12.08
C LYS A 32 14.54 6.74 -10.68
N THR A 33 15.61 7.12 -9.98
CA THR A 33 15.91 6.82 -8.57
C THR A 33 15.04 7.65 -7.63
N PHE A 34 14.49 7.04 -6.57
CA PHE A 34 13.66 7.71 -5.56
C PHE A 34 14.37 7.79 -4.21
N LYS A 35 14.29 8.96 -3.56
CA LYS A 35 14.73 9.20 -2.18
C LYS A 35 13.51 9.59 -1.34
N PHE A 36 13.35 8.98 -0.16
CA PHE A 36 12.26 9.25 0.77
C PHE A 36 12.35 10.68 1.34
N PRO A 37 11.27 11.48 1.30
CA PRO A 37 11.26 12.79 1.97
C PRO A 37 11.04 12.61 3.47
N ASN A 38 12.06 12.93 4.27
CA ASN A 38 11.96 13.01 5.72
C ASN A 38 11.27 14.32 6.12
N ARG A 39 9.94 14.31 6.28
CA ARG A 39 9.16 15.52 6.58
C ARG A 39 8.94 15.67 8.09
N LYS A 40 9.88 16.34 8.76
CA LYS A 40 9.69 16.82 10.15
C LYS A 40 8.69 17.98 10.17
N HIS A 41 7.48 17.73 10.64
CA HIS A 41 6.52 18.81 10.93
C HIS A 41 6.84 19.40 12.30
N GLN A 42 7.39 20.62 12.33
CA GLN A 42 7.47 21.44 13.54
C GLN A 42 6.14 22.16 13.74
N CYS A 43 5.38 21.78 14.76
CA CYS A 43 4.27 22.60 15.25
C CYS A 43 4.79 23.46 16.40
N ARG A 44 4.92 24.77 16.18
CA ARG A 44 5.32 25.76 17.19
C ARG A 44 4.07 26.22 17.95
N VAL A 45 3.99 25.96 19.25
CA VAL A 45 3.08 26.65 20.17
C VAL A 45 3.92 27.27 21.29
N LYS A 46 3.70 28.56 21.55
CA LYS A 46 4.46 29.40 22.49
C LYS A 46 4.02 29.19 23.96
N ILE A 47 5.00 29.34 24.84
CA ILE A 47 5.07 29.10 26.28
C ILE A 47 4.16 30.03 27.12
N ARG A 48 3.71 29.55 28.30
CA ARG A 48 3.40 30.39 29.46
C ARG A 48 4.23 29.92 30.67
N ALA A 49 4.97 30.84 31.29
CA ALA A 49 5.84 30.60 32.45
C ALA A 49 5.25 31.17 33.74
N ILE A 50 5.68 30.61 34.90
CA ILE A 50 5.86 31.15 36.28
C ILE A 50 5.98 29.88 37.18
N GLY A 51 7.14 29.43 37.69
CA GLY A 51 7.88 29.90 38.91
C GLY A 51 7.18 29.37 40.18
N THR A 52 7.73 28.55 41.09
CA THR A 52 9.07 28.47 41.74
C THR A 52 9.30 27.11 42.44
N VAL A 53 10.58 26.77 42.70
CA VAL A 53 11.14 25.52 43.30
C VAL A 53 10.98 25.48 44.85
N PRO A 54 11.07 24.33 45.55
CA PRO A 54 12.37 23.86 46.08
C PRO A 54 12.63 22.33 46.05
N GLU A 55 13.79 21.99 45.50
CA GLU A 55 14.84 21.05 45.94
C GLU A 55 14.47 19.79 46.75
N LYS A 56 14.64 18.61 46.13
CA LYS A 56 15.02 17.38 46.86
C LYS A 56 15.71 16.34 45.97
N GLN A 57 17.00 16.16 46.25
CA GLN A 57 17.87 14.98 46.13
C GLN A 57 17.78 14.12 44.85
N ALA A 58 18.81 14.29 44.01
CA ALA A 58 19.15 13.41 42.91
C ALA A 58 19.74 12.10 43.44
N GLU A 59 19.06 11.00 43.16
CA GLU A 59 19.61 9.65 43.17
C GLU A 59 19.60 9.18 41.71
N ALA A 60 20.73 8.65 41.24
CA ALA A 60 21.02 8.40 39.84
C ALA A 60 19.99 7.45 39.22
N ALA A 61 19.13 7.98 38.35
CA ALA A 61 18.26 7.20 37.49
C ALA A 61 18.98 6.92 36.16
N GLU A 62 19.01 5.64 35.81
CA GLU A 62 19.35 5.07 34.50
C GLU A 62 18.70 5.87 33.35
N PRO A 63 19.24 5.82 32.11
CA PRO A 63 18.69 6.58 30.98
C PRO A 63 17.23 6.19 30.73
N GLU A 64 16.31 7.09 31.07
CA GLU A 64 14.89 6.93 30.83
C GLU A 64 14.66 6.87 29.32
N GLU A 65 14.29 5.69 28.81
CA GLU A 65 13.73 5.55 27.48
C GLU A 65 12.47 6.43 27.39
N GLU A 66 12.47 7.37 26.44
CA GLU A 66 11.31 8.16 26.02
C GLU A 66 10.02 7.31 26.04
N PRO A 67 8.85 7.86 26.45
CA PRO A 67 7.60 7.10 26.49
C PRO A 67 7.26 6.64 25.07
N GLN A 68 7.68 5.43 24.71
CA GLN A 68 7.40 4.85 23.42
C GLN A 68 5.88 4.70 23.36
N GLY A 69 5.24 5.53 22.52
CA GLY A 69 3.81 5.45 22.28
C GLY A 69 3.35 4.02 21.96
N PRO A 70 2.03 3.76 21.98
CA PRO A 70 1.50 2.42 21.80
C PRO A 70 2.10 1.74 20.55
N PRO A 71 2.43 0.44 20.63
CA PRO A 71 3.08 -0.28 19.54
C PRO A 71 2.30 -0.11 18.24
N SER A 72 2.99 0.29 17.19
CA SER A 72 2.39 0.59 15.90
C SER A 72 3.31 0.23 14.75
N VAL A 73 2.70 -0.31 13.70
CA VAL A 73 3.34 -0.61 12.42
C VAL A 73 2.88 0.43 11.41
N ASP A 74 3.83 1.03 10.72
CA ASP A 74 3.56 1.95 9.62
C ASP A 74 3.56 1.18 8.29
N PHE A 75 2.66 1.56 7.39
CA PHE A 75 2.50 0.95 6.08
C PHE A 75 2.61 2.02 5.00
N ALA A 76 3.39 1.73 3.97
CA ALA A 76 3.40 2.51 2.73
C ALA A 76 2.89 1.63 1.59
N PHE A 77 1.71 1.96 1.06
CA PHE A 77 1.12 1.25 -0.07
C PHE A 77 1.34 2.03 -1.37
N ILE A 78 1.98 1.39 -2.33
CA ILE A 78 2.31 1.97 -3.64
C ILE A 78 1.30 1.45 -4.65
N ALA A 79 0.58 2.35 -5.32
CA ALA A 79 -0.38 1.97 -6.34
C ALA A 79 0.30 1.37 -7.57
N SER A 80 -0.45 0.60 -8.37
CA SER A 80 0.05 0.06 -9.63
C SER A 80 0.19 1.09 -10.75
N VAL A 81 -0.54 2.21 -10.65
CA VAL A 81 -0.57 3.29 -11.64
C VAL A 81 0.17 4.50 -11.06
N LEU A 82 1.02 5.12 -11.89
CA LEU A 82 1.73 6.35 -11.52
C LEU A 82 0.79 7.55 -11.58
N LEU A 83 1.13 8.57 -10.80
CA LEU A 83 0.51 9.88 -10.93
C LEU A 83 0.85 10.51 -12.31
N PRO A 84 0.09 11.52 -12.78
CA PRO A 84 0.33 12.16 -14.07
C PRO A 84 1.73 12.76 -14.25
N ASP A 85 2.41 13.08 -13.15
CA ASP A 85 3.79 13.58 -13.12
C ASP A 85 4.86 12.46 -13.21
N GLY A 86 4.43 11.19 -13.22
CA GLY A 86 5.27 10.01 -13.25
C GLY A 86 5.80 9.56 -11.90
N THR A 87 5.33 10.15 -10.79
CA THR A 87 5.70 9.71 -9.43
C THR A 87 4.79 8.57 -8.94
N PRO A 88 5.27 7.68 -8.05
CA PRO A 88 4.45 6.61 -7.50
C PRO A 88 3.40 7.21 -6.55
N ASP A 89 2.17 6.75 -6.70
CA ASP A 89 1.10 7.10 -5.78
C ASP A 89 1.23 6.27 -4.49
N MET A 90 1.54 6.97 -3.39
CA MET A 90 1.85 6.36 -2.09
C MET A 90 0.77 6.70 -1.05
N HIS A 91 0.19 5.66 -0.45
CA HIS A 91 -0.76 5.78 0.64
C HIS A 91 -0.13 5.31 1.94
N LEU A 92 0.09 6.25 2.88
CA LEU A 92 0.59 5.94 4.21
C LEU A 92 -0.55 5.59 5.17
N ARG A 93 -0.42 4.49 5.91
CA ARG A 93 -1.37 4.06 6.93
C ARG A 93 -0.62 3.65 8.19
N LYS A 94 -1.27 3.81 9.34
CA LYS A 94 -0.78 3.35 10.63
C LYS A 94 -1.71 2.27 11.17
N GLY A 95 -1.15 1.16 11.63
CA GLY A 95 -1.90 0.03 12.15
C GLY A 95 -1.22 -0.61 13.35
N VAL A 96 -1.85 -1.66 13.87
CA VAL A 96 -1.30 -2.51 14.94
C VAL A 96 -0.85 -3.82 14.30
N GLY A 97 0.14 -4.51 14.87
CA GLY A 97 0.44 -5.87 14.42
C GLY A 97 -0.60 -6.90 14.90
N GLY A 98 -0.42 -8.16 14.54
CA GLY A 98 -1.35 -9.28 14.77
C GLY A 98 -2.51 -9.40 13.78
N GLN A 99 -2.71 -8.42 12.89
CA GLN A 99 -3.86 -8.39 11.97
C GLN A 99 -3.55 -8.99 10.60
N ASN A 100 -4.61 -9.46 9.92
CA ASN A 100 -4.53 -9.99 8.56
C ASN A 100 -4.35 -8.84 7.56
N LEU A 101 -3.35 -8.94 6.69
CA LEU A 101 -2.99 -7.86 5.78
C LEU A 101 -4.11 -7.51 4.79
N ARG A 102 -4.85 -8.50 4.27
CA ARG A 102 -6.00 -8.22 3.39
C ARG A 102 -7.07 -7.40 4.10
N ASN A 103 -7.44 -7.79 5.31
CA ASN A 103 -8.50 -7.11 6.04
C ASN A 103 -8.09 -5.66 6.34
N PHE A 104 -6.84 -5.46 6.80
CA PHE A 104 -6.30 -4.12 7.02
C PHE A 104 -6.31 -3.26 5.76
N MET A 105 -5.89 -3.79 4.61
CA MET A 105 -5.94 -3.06 3.33
C MET A 105 -7.37 -2.67 2.96
N MET A 106 -8.34 -3.58 3.14
CA MET A 106 -9.75 -3.29 2.85
C MET A 106 -10.34 -2.25 3.79
N GLU A 107 -10.10 -2.36 5.10
CA GLU A 107 -10.58 -1.43 6.13
C GLU A 107 -9.98 -0.04 5.98
N SER A 108 -8.73 0.05 5.51
CA SER A 108 -8.04 1.31 5.23
C SER A 108 -8.32 1.88 3.83
N ASN A 109 -9.28 1.31 3.09
CA ASN A 109 -9.64 1.72 1.72
C ASN A 109 -8.45 1.72 0.76
N ILE A 110 -7.55 0.74 0.89
CA ILE A 110 -6.48 0.47 -0.07
C ILE A 110 -6.97 -0.58 -1.06
N GLU A 111 -6.79 -0.30 -2.34
CA GLU A 111 -7.21 -1.22 -3.39
C GLU A 111 -6.28 -2.43 -3.43
N LEU A 112 -6.84 -3.59 -3.13
CA LEU A 112 -6.13 -4.87 -3.19
C LEU A 112 -6.45 -5.62 -4.47
N TYR A 113 -7.63 -5.38 -5.03
CA TYR A 113 -8.14 -6.14 -6.14
C TYR A 113 -8.11 -5.28 -7.40
N GLY A 114 -7.65 -5.86 -8.51
CA GLY A 114 -7.80 -5.20 -9.80
C GLY A 114 -9.29 -4.92 -10.08
N PRO A 115 -9.61 -3.94 -10.94
CA PRO A 115 -10.99 -3.54 -11.24
C PRO A 115 -11.90 -4.72 -11.64
N TYR A 116 -11.34 -5.78 -12.20
CA TYR A 116 -12.07 -6.99 -12.60
C TYR A 116 -12.04 -8.14 -11.57
N ALA A 117 -11.15 -8.10 -10.58
CA ALA A 117 -10.92 -9.21 -9.66
C ALA A 117 -11.89 -9.21 -8.48
N ARG A 118 -12.28 -8.03 -7.99
CA ARG A 118 -13.11 -7.89 -6.77
C ARG A 118 -14.52 -8.49 -6.89
N PRO A 119 -15.29 -8.25 -7.98
CA PRO A 119 -16.67 -8.73 -8.07
C PRO A 119 -16.79 -10.17 -8.60
N LEU A 120 -15.77 -10.68 -9.31
CA LEU A 120 -15.91 -11.93 -10.07
C LEU A 120 -15.00 -13.07 -9.58
N LEU A 121 -13.89 -12.77 -8.89
CA LEU A 121 -12.82 -13.76 -8.64
C LEU A 121 -12.22 -13.65 -7.22
N ASN A 122 -13.05 -13.37 -6.22
CA ASN A 122 -12.66 -13.21 -4.81
C ASN A 122 -13.04 -14.44 -3.97
N CYS A 123 -12.06 -15.18 -3.43
CA CYS A 123 -12.29 -16.33 -2.53
C CYS A 123 -12.49 -15.98 -1.04
N SER A 124 -12.75 -14.71 -0.73
CA SER A 124 -12.91 -14.15 0.62
C SER A 124 -11.78 -14.45 1.60
N GLY A 125 -10.56 -14.68 1.09
CA GLY A 125 -9.39 -15.02 1.90
C GLY A 125 -9.13 -16.51 2.08
N GLY A 126 -9.80 -17.39 1.33
CA GLY A 126 -9.52 -18.82 1.32
C GLY A 126 -8.15 -19.23 0.76
N GLY A 127 -7.42 -18.31 0.11
CA GLY A 127 -6.08 -18.54 -0.44
C GLY A 127 -6.07 -19.35 -1.75
N THR A 128 -7.21 -19.54 -2.40
CA THR A 128 -7.35 -20.38 -3.60
C THR A 128 -7.33 -19.59 -4.91
N CYS A 129 -7.94 -18.40 -4.93
CA CYS A 129 -8.08 -17.58 -6.15
C CYS A 129 -6.79 -16.87 -6.60
N GLY A 130 -5.85 -16.62 -5.68
CA GLY A 130 -4.63 -15.86 -5.97
C GLY A 130 -4.84 -14.36 -6.25
N THR A 131 -6.06 -13.82 -6.19
CA THR A 131 -6.31 -12.41 -6.56
C THR A 131 -5.87 -11.38 -5.51
N CYS A 132 -5.51 -11.82 -4.30
CA CYS A 132 -5.03 -10.98 -3.20
C CYS A 132 -3.48 -10.79 -3.23
N MET A 133 -2.87 -10.82 -4.42
CA MET A 133 -1.41 -10.75 -4.59
C MET A 133 -0.89 -9.33 -4.33
N VAL A 134 0.17 -9.26 -3.52
CA VAL A 134 0.93 -8.04 -3.24
C VAL A 134 2.42 -8.32 -3.35
N GLU A 135 3.20 -7.30 -3.67
CA GLU A 135 4.65 -7.38 -3.65
C GLU A 135 5.17 -6.68 -2.39
N VAL A 136 5.89 -7.43 -1.55
CA VAL A 136 6.53 -6.88 -0.35
C VAL A 136 7.89 -6.36 -0.77
N ILE A 137 8.12 -5.10 -0.44
CA ILE A 137 9.31 -4.38 -0.85
C ILE A 137 10.29 -4.32 0.32
N GLU A 138 9.79 -3.84 1.46
CA GLU A 138 10.49 -3.75 2.73
C GLU A 138 9.56 -4.27 3.85
N GLY A 139 10.14 -4.67 4.99
CA GLY A 139 9.37 -5.15 6.13
C GLY A 139 8.93 -6.62 6.01
N LYS A 140 9.69 -7.47 5.30
CA LYS A 140 9.35 -8.89 5.11
C LYS A 140 9.43 -9.67 6.42
N GLU A 141 10.37 -9.30 7.28
CA GLU A 141 10.61 -9.81 8.62
C GLU A 141 9.45 -9.52 9.58
N LEU A 142 8.69 -8.46 9.32
CA LEU A 142 7.47 -8.11 10.06
C LEU A 142 6.24 -8.91 9.59
N LEU A 143 6.39 -9.85 8.67
CA LEU A 143 5.28 -10.65 8.15
C LEU A 143 5.40 -12.11 8.60
N SER A 144 4.25 -12.76 8.73
CA SER A 144 4.19 -14.20 9.00
C SER A 144 4.95 -15.02 7.96
N ARG A 145 5.41 -16.21 8.35
CA ARG A 145 6.01 -17.18 7.41
C ARG A 145 5.02 -17.53 6.30
N ARG A 146 5.56 -17.84 5.11
CA ARG A 146 4.73 -18.25 3.97
C ARG A 146 4.00 -19.57 4.25
N THR A 147 2.69 -19.55 4.06
CA THR A 147 1.84 -20.74 4.17
C THR A 147 1.96 -21.66 2.95
N ASP A 148 1.52 -22.91 3.04
CA ASP A 148 1.61 -23.85 1.90
C ASP A 148 0.72 -23.44 0.72
N LYS A 149 -0.41 -22.78 1.00
CA LYS A 149 -1.25 -22.17 -0.04
C LYS A 149 -0.50 -21.09 -0.81
N GLU A 150 0.25 -20.24 -0.11
CA GLU A 150 1.10 -19.24 -0.75
C GLU A 150 2.20 -19.90 -1.58
N LYS A 151 2.83 -20.95 -1.07
CA LYS A 151 3.89 -21.68 -1.80
C LYS A 151 3.36 -22.28 -3.10
N ASP A 152 2.18 -22.91 -3.10
CA ASP A 152 1.60 -23.48 -4.32
C ASP A 152 1.17 -22.38 -5.32
N LYS A 153 0.48 -21.34 -4.85
CA LYS A 153 -0.02 -20.28 -5.76
C LYS A 153 1.05 -19.36 -6.30
N LEU A 154 2.10 -19.10 -5.51
CA LEU A 154 3.18 -18.18 -5.89
C LEU A 154 4.44 -18.91 -6.38
N LYS A 155 4.37 -20.22 -6.70
CA LYS A 155 5.54 -21.02 -7.11
C LYS A 155 6.30 -20.51 -8.34
N ARG A 156 5.60 -19.81 -9.25
CA ARG A 156 6.19 -19.21 -10.47
C ARG A 156 6.38 -17.69 -10.34
N LYS A 157 6.19 -17.13 -9.16
CA LYS A 157 6.26 -15.69 -8.90
C LYS A 157 7.51 -15.36 -8.07
N PRO A 158 7.95 -14.09 -8.08
CA PRO A 158 9.06 -13.64 -7.24
C PRO A 158 8.87 -14.00 -5.74
N LYS A 159 10.00 -14.23 -5.05
CA LYS A 159 9.99 -14.66 -3.64
C LYS A 159 9.41 -13.62 -2.69
N ASN A 160 9.44 -12.35 -3.07
CA ASN A 160 8.93 -11.21 -2.30
C ASN A 160 7.41 -10.98 -2.48
N TRP A 161 6.74 -11.74 -3.35
CA TRP A 161 5.28 -11.64 -3.47
C TRP A 161 4.60 -12.34 -2.31
N ARG A 162 3.42 -11.89 -1.90
CA ARG A 162 2.62 -12.53 -0.84
C ARG A 162 1.17 -12.57 -1.25
N LEU A 163 0.43 -13.53 -0.69
CA LEU A 163 -1.02 -13.44 -0.68
C LEU A 163 -1.38 -12.64 0.57
N ALA A 164 -1.84 -11.40 0.41
CA ALA A 164 -2.23 -10.54 1.53
C ALA A 164 -3.23 -11.24 2.46
N CYS A 165 -4.12 -12.05 1.89
CA CYS A 165 -5.10 -12.81 2.62
C CYS A 165 -4.55 -13.97 3.48
N GLN A 166 -3.34 -14.45 3.21
CA GLN A 166 -2.67 -15.49 4.01
C GLN A 166 -1.54 -14.92 4.87
N THR A 167 -1.39 -13.60 4.88
CA THR A 167 -0.29 -12.90 5.56
C THR A 167 -0.82 -12.18 6.79
N THR A 168 -0.16 -12.43 7.92
CA THR A 168 -0.39 -11.70 9.18
C THR A 168 0.77 -10.75 9.41
N VAL A 169 0.47 -9.54 9.86
CA VAL A 169 1.46 -8.51 10.14
C VAL A 169 1.96 -8.67 11.58
N GLY A 170 3.12 -9.24 11.79
CA GLY A 170 3.80 -9.30 13.09
C GLY A 170 2.92 -9.77 14.25
N ASN A 171 3.26 -9.30 15.44
CA ASN A 171 2.52 -9.47 16.68
C ASN A 171 1.96 -8.11 17.14
N PRO A 172 1.02 -8.05 18.09
CA PRO A 172 0.46 -6.78 18.56
C PRO A 172 1.49 -5.75 19.06
N GLU A 173 2.67 -6.22 19.50
CA GLU A 173 3.76 -5.38 19.99
C GLU A 173 4.78 -4.98 18.90
N SER A 174 4.61 -5.49 17.68
CA SER A 174 5.53 -5.20 16.57
C SER A 174 5.53 -3.72 16.21
N ARG A 175 6.72 -3.23 15.87
CA ARG A 175 6.98 -1.87 15.39
C ARG A 175 7.83 -1.93 14.13
N GLY A 176 7.66 -0.95 13.25
CA GLY A 176 8.46 -0.83 12.04
C GLY A 176 7.64 -0.36 10.84
N LEU A 177 8.27 -0.40 9.67
CA LEU A 177 7.71 0.03 8.39
C LEU A 177 7.57 -1.17 7.45
N ILE A 178 6.42 -1.26 6.78
CA ILE A 178 6.19 -2.23 5.71
C ILE A 178 5.85 -1.47 4.44
N VAL A 179 6.61 -1.72 3.37
CA VAL A 179 6.37 -1.12 2.06
C VAL A 179 5.79 -2.18 1.13
N ILE A 180 4.62 -1.90 0.56
CA ILE A 180 3.84 -2.85 -0.23
C ILE A 180 3.47 -2.23 -1.57
N GLN A 181 3.83 -2.92 -2.65
CA GLN A 181 3.36 -2.62 -4.00
C GLN A 181 2.03 -3.36 -4.25
N GLN A 182 1.01 -2.58 -4.60
CA GLN A 182 -0.30 -3.07 -4.99
C GLN A 182 -0.26 -3.63 -6.42
N LEU A 183 -1.06 -4.68 -6.64
CA LEU A 183 -1.31 -5.30 -7.95
C LEU A 183 -0.03 -5.48 -8.78
N PRO A 184 0.95 -6.27 -8.29
CA PRO A 184 2.28 -6.33 -8.90
C PRO A 184 2.30 -6.93 -10.32
N GLU A 185 1.23 -7.62 -10.73
CA GLU A 185 1.03 -8.06 -12.12
C GLU A 185 0.57 -6.96 -13.07
N TRP A 186 0.04 -5.87 -12.52
CA TRP A 186 -0.55 -4.75 -13.25
C TRP A 186 0.29 -3.47 -13.14
N LYS A 187 1.49 -3.55 -12.55
CA LYS A 187 2.39 -2.40 -12.50
C LYS A 187 2.84 -2.06 -13.91
N ALA A 188 2.48 -0.86 -14.37
CA ALA A 188 2.85 -0.38 -15.71
C ALA A 188 4.32 0.09 -15.79
N HIS A 189 5.08 -0.04 -14.69
CA HIS A 189 6.43 0.47 -14.53
C HIS A 189 7.26 -0.47 -13.64
N GLU A 190 8.53 -0.62 -13.97
CA GLU A 190 9.54 -1.18 -13.08
C GLU A 190 10.26 -0.04 -12.38
N TRP A 191 10.51 -0.17 -11.09
CA TRP A 191 11.37 0.75 -10.35
C TRP A 191 12.37 -0.06 -9.53
N ALA A 192 13.63 0.34 -9.63
CA ALA A 192 14.70 -0.20 -8.81
C ALA A 192 14.74 0.58 -7.51
N ILE A 193 14.49 -0.09 -6.40
CA ILE A 193 14.91 0.42 -5.10
C ILE A 193 16.39 0.12 -5.01
N GLU A 194 17.19 1.15 -4.83
CA GLU A 194 18.54 0.97 -4.34
C GLU A 194 18.43 0.33 -2.97
N LYS A 195 18.48 -1.01 -2.93
CA LYS A 195 18.77 -1.73 -1.72
C LYS A 195 20.12 -1.24 -1.25
N ASN A 196 20.19 -0.73 -0.03
CA ASN A 196 21.48 -0.50 0.60
C ASN A 196 22.21 -1.86 0.62
N PRO A 197 23.40 -1.98 0.00
CA PRO A 197 24.09 -3.27 -0.14
C PRO A 197 24.50 -3.92 1.18
N ASP A 198 24.30 -3.24 2.32
CA ASP A 198 24.72 -3.68 3.64
C ASP A 198 23.69 -4.56 4.38
N SER A 199 22.51 -4.82 3.83
CA SER A 199 21.44 -5.56 4.54
C SER A 199 21.45 -7.09 4.40
N ASP A 200 22.33 -7.65 3.58
CA ASP A 200 22.38 -9.09 3.28
C ASP A 200 23.54 -9.84 4.00
N GLU A 201 24.32 -9.18 4.88
CA GLU A 201 25.47 -9.77 5.59
C GLU A 201 25.30 -9.97 7.13
N LEU A 202 24.07 -10.08 7.65
CA LEU A 202 23.84 -10.41 9.07
C LEU A 202 22.88 -11.59 9.27
#